data_AF-A0A8T1J760-F1
#
_entry.id   AF-A0A8T1J760-F1
#
_cell.length_a   1.000
_cell.length_b   1.000
_cell.length_c   1.000
_cell.angle_alpha   90.00
_cell.angle_beta   90.00
_cell.angle_gamma   90.00
#
_symmetry.space_group_name_H-M   'P 1'
#
loop_
_entity.id
_entity.type
_entity.pdbx_description
1 polymer ?
#
loop_
_entity_poly.entity_id
_entity_poly.type
_entity_poly.pdbx_seq_one_letter_code
_entity_poly.pdbx_strand_id
1 'polypeptide(L)'
;MIADQIDALNSYLGDDQLDWHRKIETEADMREDLESSVSQWVTEHGEFYGAGIAGKFDAKKERQYDSYWNWAVQDAMDLYHRTAATNGLLVSEGFIKHLRNRATPELVRCIQYYASRAEEEYRPDLVQSLKALVVNVKEWQVSKPVSVQRFEPTKPQLQILENGELEYAEVARDGVVDPINYVEEIARGLEYNAVTKSGEFGVSDIKKKVARFEPNPTDNGSTTSEDLDSDEVDSGEDEEASHEESTHTNDAVPTGVTRIESLGDALRRRAQQESDWHPVALSSSSHYRMNGILKKIVLPHVHVRKPSDVDPTIRLYDVESTCVLLSCMREMAST
;
A
#
# COMPACT_ATOMS: atom_id res chain seq x y z
N MET A 1 -41.76 77.08 -23.37
CA MET A 1 -40.92 77.72 -24.41
C MET A 1 -39.62 76.96 -24.65
N ILE A 2 -38.65 76.96 -23.72
CA ILE A 2 -37.36 76.28 -23.95
C ILE A 2 -37.53 74.75 -24.05
N ALA A 3 -38.34 74.14 -23.16
CA ALA A 3 -38.66 72.71 -23.23
C ALA A 3 -39.32 72.33 -24.57
N ASP A 4 -40.41 73.01 -24.93
CA ASP A 4 -41.14 72.80 -26.18
C ASP A 4 -40.29 73.06 -27.46
N GLN A 5 -39.22 73.87 -27.37
CA GLN A 5 -38.21 73.99 -28.43
C GLN A 5 -37.24 72.79 -28.48
N ILE A 6 -36.83 72.26 -27.33
CA ILE A 6 -36.00 71.05 -27.21
C ILE A 6 -36.79 69.83 -27.72
N ASP A 7 -38.05 69.67 -27.33
CA ASP A 7 -38.91 68.55 -27.74
C ASP A 7 -39.16 68.54 -29.25
N ALA A 8 -39.37 69.72 -29.85
CA ALA A 8 -39.49 69.86 -31.30
C ALA A 8 -38.18 69.52 -32.05
N LEU A 9 -37.02 69.84 -31.48
CA LEU A 9 -35.72 69.47 -32.05
C LEU A 9 -35.46 67.95 -31.93
N ASN A 10 -35.73 67.35 -30.77
CA ASN A 10 -35.64 65.90 -30.54
C ASN A 10 -36.52 65.13 -31.54
N SER A 11 -37.78 65.55 -31.68
CA SER A 11 -38.73 64.94 -32.63
C SER A 11 -38.34 65.14 -34.11
N TYR A 12 -37.48 66.11 -34.43
CA TYR A 12 -36.95 66.30 -35.78
C TYR A 12 -35.68 65.47 -36.04
N LEU A 13 -34.83 65.32 -35.02
CA LEU A 13 -33.61 64.50 -35.07
C LEU A 13 -33.90 62.99 -34.98
N GLY A 14 -35.00 62.61 -34.33
CA GLY A 14 -35.34 61.22 -34.02
C GLY A 14 -34.73 60.70 -32.71
N ASP A 15 -34.07 61.58 -31.93
CA ASP A 15 -33.42 61.25 -30.66
C ASP A 15 -34.43 61.25 -29.50
N ASP A 16 -34.63 60.08 -28.87
CA ASP A 16 -35.49 59.94 -27.69
C ASP A 16 -34.68 60.13 -26.40
N GLN A 17 -34.89 61.28 -25.75
CA GLN A 17 -34.24 61.66 -24.50
C GLN A 17 -34.57 60.77 -23.29
N LEU A 18 -35.58 59.89 -23.39
CA LEU A 18 -35.97 58.94 -22.33
C LEU A 18 -35.56 57.50 -22.65
N ASP A 19 -34.95 57.24 -23.80
CA ASP A 19 -34.54 55.89 -24.18
C ASP A 19 -33.44 55.32 -23.26
N TRP A 20 -32.53 56.17 -22.78
CA TRP A 20 -31.55 55.77 -21.76
C TRP A 20 -32.19 55.50 -20.39
N HIS A 21 -33.25 56.23 -20.02
CA HIS A 21 -34.00 55.97 -18.79
C HIS A 21 -34.63 54.58 -18.85
N ARG A 22 -35.39 54.27 -19.91
CA ARG A 22 -36.01 52.95 -20.10
C ARG A 22 -34.98 51.81 -20.12
N LYS A 23 -33.81 52.04 -20.74
CA LYS A 23 -32.71 51.06 -20.77
C LYS A 23 -32.06 50.83 -19.41
N ILE A 24 -32.01 51.83 -18.53
CA ILE A 24 -31.52 51.65 -17.16
C ILE A 24 -32.58 50.96 -16.30
N GLU A 25 -33.86 51.29 -16.47
CA GLU A 25 -34.97 50.67 -15.74
C GLU A 25 -35.05 49.16 -16.05
N THR A 26 -35.04 48.75 -17.32
CA THR A 26 -35.01 47.32 -17.67
C THR A 26 -33.70 46.60 -17.30
N GLU A 27 -32.58 47.32 -17.18
CA GLU A 27 -31.31 46.74 -16.73
C GLU A 27 -31.26 46.57 -15.19
N ALA A 28 -31.99 47.41 -14.45
CA ALA A 28 -32.22 47.23 -13.02
C ALA A 28 -33.12 46.01 -12.75
N ASP A 29 -34.25 45.89 -13.47
CA ASP A 29 -35.16 44.73 -13.40
C ASP A 29 -34.38 43.41 -13.64
N MET A 30 -33.59 43.36 -14.73
CA MET A 30 -32.78 42.19 -15.07
C MET A 30 -31.67 41.88 -14.06
N ARG A 31 -31.18 42.88 -13.29
CA ARG A 31 -30.26 42.63 -12.17
C ARG A 31 -30.97 42.05 -10.96
N GLU A 32 -32.14 42.56 -10.59
CA GLU A 32 -32.91 42.03 -9.45
C GLU A 32 -33.29 40.56 -9.68
N ASP A 33 -33.74 40.20 -10.90
CA ASP A 33 -33.98 38.81 -11.30
C ASP A 33 -32.70 37.95 -11.13
N LEU A 34 -31.56 38.40 -11.64
CA LEU A 34 -30.28 37.69 -11.54
C LEU A 34 -29.81 37.54 -10.10
N GLU A 35 -29.83 38.61 -9.30
CA GLU A 35 -29.44 38.60 -7.89
C GLU A 35 -30.37 37.68 -7.07
N SER A 36 -31.68 37.65 -7.36
CA SER A 36 -32.61 36.71 -6.73
C SER A 36 -32.25 35.25 -7.02
N SER A 37 -31.86 34.93 -8.27
CA SER A 37 -31.47 33.58 -8.68
C SER A 37 -30.15 33.13 -8.04
N VAL A 38 -29.17 34.05 -7.92
CA VAL A 38 -27.91 33.79 -7.21
C VAL A 38 -28.17 33.63 -5.70
N SER A 39 -29.07 34.44 -5.12
CA SER A 39 -29.46 34.32 -3.71
C SER A 39 -30.13 32.98 -3.40
N GLN A 40 -30.96 32.45 -4.32
CA GLN A 40 -31.53 31.10 -4.18
C GLN A 40 -30.42 30.04 -4.16
N TRP A 41 -29.51 30.07 -5.15
CA TRP A 41 -28.35 29.16 -5.20
C TRP A 41 -27.47 29.20 -3.95
N VAL A 42 -27.17 30.39 -3.43
CA VAL A 42 -26.38 30.57 -2.20
C VAL A 42 -27.15 30.11 -0.95
N THR A 43 -28.47 30.22 -0.94
CA THR A 43 -29.32 29.74 0.16
C THR A 43 -29.43 28.21 0.17
N GLU A 44 -29.55 27.57 -0.99
CA GLU A 44 -29.66 26.11 -1.11
C GLU A 44 -28.33 25.38 -0.91
N HIS A 45 -27.25 25.87 -1.50
CA HIS A 45 -25.95 25.18 -1.50
C HIS A 45 -24.93 25.73 -0.48
N GLY A 46 -25.11 26.97 -0.01
CA GLY A 46 -24.15 27.67 0.83
C GLY A 46 -22.94 28.23 0.07
N GLU A 47 -22.42 29.36 0.53
CA GLU A 47 -21.28 30.08 -0.07
C GLU A 47 -20.03 29.18 -0.23
N PHE A 48 -19.76 28.31 0.75
CA PHE A 48 -18.62 27.38 0.71
C PHE A 48 -18.69 26.40 -0.48
N TYR A 49 -19.88 25.91 -0.84
CA TYR A 49 -20.04 25.04 -2.00
C TYR A 49 -19.83 25.83 -3.30
N GLY A 50 -20.47 27.00 -3.42
CA GLY A 50 -20.33 27.88 -4.59
C GLY A 50 -18.87 28.29 -4.88
N ALA A 51 -18.14 28.68 -3.84
CA ALA A 51 -16.69 28.96 -3.94
C ALA A 51 -15.85 27.68 -4.18
N GLY A 52 -16.31 26.53 -3.66
CA GLY A 52 -15.65 25.23 -3.80
C GLY A 52 -15.68 24.66 -5.22
N ILE A 53 -16.80 24.79 -5.93
CA ILE A 53 -17.00 24.28 -7.30
C ILE A 53 -16.36 25.13 -8.40
N ALA A 54 -15.78 26.29 -8.06
CA ALA A 54 -15.13 27.18 -9.03
C ALA A 54 -14.00 26.45 -9.81
N GLY A 55 -14.03 26.56 -11.14
CA GLY A 55 -13.12 25.84 -12.03
C GLY A 55 -11.64 26.25 -11.86
N LYS A 56 -10.84 25.39 -11.23
CA LYS A 56 -9.40 25.63 -10.96
C LYS A 56 -8.46 25.17 -12.08
N PHE A 57 -8.95 24.34 -13.01
CA PHE A 57 -8.14 23.83 -14.13
C PHE A 57 -7.90 24.91 -15.19
N ASP A 58 -6.65 25.05 -15.62
CA ASP A 58 -6.21 25.94 -16.69
C ASP A 58 -5.04 25.29 -17.40
N ALA A 59 -5.22 24.94 -18.68
CA ALA A 59 -4.18 24.28 -19.48
C ALA A 59 -2.89 25.12 -19.59
N LYS A 60 -2.95 26.45 -19.46
CA LYS A 60 -1.76 27.32 -19.47
C LYS A 60 -0.95 27.24 -18.17
N LYS A 61 -1.48 26.60 -17.13
CA LYS A 61 -0.80 26.34 -15.85
C LYS A 61 -0.21 24.92 -15.76
N GLU A 62 -0.38 24.09 -16.79
CA GLU A 62 0.26 22.77 -16.87
C GLU A 62 1.78 22.91 -16.77
N ARG A 63 2.43 22.00 -16.02
CA ARG A 63 3.88 21.96 -15.84
C ARG A 63 4.41 20.60 -16.26
N GLN A 64 5.00 20.56 -17.45
CA GLN A 64 5.64 19.37 -17.99
C GLN A 64 7.09 19.31 -17.50
N TYR A 65 7.49 18.15 -16.98
CA TYR A 65 8.82 17.89 -16.41
C TYR A 65 9.45 16.68 -17.08
N ASP A 66 10.03 16.91 -18.26
CA ASP A 66 10.57 15.89 -19.19
C ASP A 66 12.10 15.76 -19.15
N SER A 67 12.80 16.76 -18.60
CA SER A 67 14.26 16.96 -18.67
C SER A 67 15.11 16.01 -17.79
N TYR A 68 14.66 14.77 -17.56
CA TYR A 68 15.30 13.79 -16.66
C TYR A 68 16.79 13.53 -16.96
N TRP A 69 17.19 13.67 -18.23
CA TRP A 69 18.57 13.53 -18.70
C TRP A 69 19.49 14.61 -18.13
N ASN A 70 19.00 15.86 -18.01
CA ASN A 70 19.76 16.98 -17.45
C ASN A 70 19.95 16.78 -15.94
N TRP A 71 18.87 16.41 -15.25
CA TRP A 71 18.92 16.11 -13.81
C TRP A 71 19.90 14.97 -13.50
N ALA A 72 19.96 13.91 -14.31
CA ALA A 72 20.92 12.83 -14.12
C ALA A 72 22.40 13.29 -14.24
N VAL A 73 22.69 14.23 -15.16
CA VAL A 73 24.02 14.83 -15.32
C VAL A 73 24.35 15.79 -14.17
N GLN A 74 23.38 16.61 -13.75
CA GLN A 74 23.52 17.50 -12.60
C GLN A 74 23.78 16.72 -11.30
N ASP A 75 23.02 15.65 -11.06
CA ASP A 75 23.18 14.77 -9.90
C ASP A 75 24.59 14.14 -9.87
N ALA A 76 25.10 13.69 -11.03
CA ALA A 76 26.44 13.12 -11.14
C ALA A 76 27.56 14.16 -10.89
N MET A 77 27.35 15.41 -11.31
CA MET A 77 28.24 16.52 -11.00
C MET A 77 28.22 16.87 -9.50
N ASP A 78 27.04 16.94 -8.89
CA ASP A 78 26.87 17.20 -7.47
C ASP A 78 27.53 16.09 -6.62
N LEU A 79 27.37 14.82 -7.00
CA LEU A 79 28.08 13.69 -6.38
C LEU A 79 29.60 13.88 -6.43
N TYR A 80 30.16 14.24 -7.59
CA TYR A 80 31.60 14.46 -7.73
C TYR A 80 32.10 15.57 -6.80
N HIS A 81 31.41 16.72 -6.79
CA HIS A 81 31.82 17.86 -5.98
C HIS A 81 31.63 17.65 -4.47
N ARG A 82 30.55 16.95 -4.03
CA ARG A 82 30.37 16.56 -2.63
C ARG A 82 31.47 15.63 -2.16
N THR A 83 31.75 14.56 -2.92
CA THR A 83 32.73 13.53 -2.51
C THR A 83 34.18 14.06 -2.54
N ALA A 84 34.48 15.01 -3.43
CA ALA A 84 35.73 15.78 -3.40
C ALA A 84 35.86 16.72 -2.19
N ALA A 85 34.74 17.21 -1.63
CA ALA A 85 34.73 18.05 -0.43
C ALA A 85 34.76 17.25 0.88
N THR A 86 34.17 16.05 0.91
CA THR A 86 34.09 15.19 2.11
C THR A 86 35.25 14.21 2.26
N ASN A 87 36.23 14.20 1.33
CA ASN A 87 37.33 13.21 1.27
C ASN A 87 36.85 11.74 1.38
N GLY A 88 35.66 11.44 0.83
CA GLY A 88 35.04 10.14 0.99
C GLY A 88 33.77 9.99 0.16
N LEU A 89 33.55 8.78 -0.37
CA LEU A 89 32.45 8.45 -1.26
C LEU A 89 31.14 8.21 -0.48
N LEU A 90 30.47 9.27 -0.03
CA LEU A 90 29.13 9.19 0.57
C LEU A 90 28.04 8.99 -0.50
N VAL A 91 28.11 7.89 -1.25
CA VAL A 91 27.05 7.45 -2.16
C VAL A 91 25.99 6.70 -1.36
N SER A 92 24.85 7.35 -1.11
CA SER A 92 23.64 6.68 -0.60
C SER A 92 23.10 5.69 -1.64
N GLU A 93 22.61 4.53 -1.20
CA GLU A 93 21.94 3.56 -2.09
C GLU A 93 20.76 4.17 -2.86
N GLY A 94 20.03 5.11 -2.24
CA GLY A 94 18.93 5.83 -2.91
C GLY A 94 19.42 6.58 -4.14
N PHE A 95 20.58 7.24 -4.04
CA PHE A 95 21.21 7.95 -5.15
C PHE A 95 21.57 6.98 -6.30
N ILE A 96 22.13 5.80 -5.98
CA ILE A 96 22.42 4.75 -6.98
C ILE A 96 21.15 4.36 -7.75
N LYS A 97 20.03 4.13 -7.05
CA LYS A 97 18.74 3.81 -7.70
C LYS A 97 18.25 4.93 -8.61
N HIS A 98 18.32 6.18 -8.16
CA HIS A 98 17.94 7.34 -8.97
C HIS A 98 18.83 7.51 -10.21
N LEU A 99 20.09 7.06 -10.15
CA LEU A 99 21.00 7.06 -11.30
C LEU A 99 20.73 5.87 -12.26
N ARG A 100 20.52 4.67 -11.72
CA ARG A 100 20.11 3.44 -12.45
C ARG A 100 18.88 3.70 -13.32
N ASN A 101 17.86 4.35 -12.77
CA ASN A 101 16.61 4.65 -13.47
C ASN A 101 16.72 5.78 -14.52
N ARG A 102 17.85 6.47 -14.63
CA ARG A 102 18.10 7.54 -15.61
C ARG A 102 19.43 7.34 -16.37
N ALA A 103 19.84 6.08 -16.53
CA ALA A 103 21.06 5.71 -17.22
C ALA A 103 21.01 6.14 -18.70
N THR A 104 21.89 7.06 -19.10
CA THR A 104 21.97 7.60 -20.48
C THR A 104 23.40 7.53 -21.01
N PRO A 105 23.61 7.54 -22.35
CA PRO A 105 24.96 7.56 -22.92
C PRO A 105 25.74 8.83 -22.58
N GLU A 106 25.08 9.98 -22.48
CA GLU A 106 25.72 11.25 -22.08
C GLU A 106 26.15 11.25 -20.61
N LEU A 107 25.36 10.65 -19.72
CA LEU A 107 25.76 10.43 -18.33
C LEU A 107 27.04 9.59 -18.23
N VAL A 108 27.19 8.54 -19.06
CA VAL A 108 28.43 7.74 -19.08
C VAL A 108 29.63 8.58 -19.51
N ARG A 109 29.51 9.41 -20.56
CA ARG A 109 30.57 10.34 -20.97
C ARG A 109 30.94 11.33 -19.86
N CYS A 110 29.93 11.85 -19.15
CA CYS A 110 30.10 12.76 -18.03
C CYS A 110 30.89 12.12 -16.86
N ILE A 111 30.50 10.92 -16.43
CA ILE A 111 31.22 10.19 -15.36
C ILE A 111 32.63 9.79 -15.82
N GLN A 112 32.82 9.43 -17.09
CA GLN A 112 34.16 9.16 -17.66
C GLN A 112 35.07 10.39 -17.62
N TYR A 113 34.56 11.58 -17.97
CA TYR A 113 35.31 12.84 -17.86
C TYR A 113 35.70 13.13 -16.40
N TYR A 114 34.76 13.00 -15.46
CA TYR A 114 35.06 13.16 -14.04
C TYR A 114 36.06 12.12 -13.49
N ALA A 115 36.06 10.89 -14.01
CA ALA A 115 37.04 9.88 -13.65
C ALA A 115 38.46 10.31 -14.09
N SER A 116 38.64 10.78 -15.32
CA SER A 116 39.94 11.31 -15.78
C SER A 116 40.37 12.56 -15.00
N ARG A 117 39.44 13.47 -14.68
CA ARG A 117 39.77 14.64 -13.84
C ARG A 117 40.17 14.25 -12.41
N ALA A 118 39.64 13.15 -11.86
CA ALA A 118 40.07 12.62 -10.57
C ALA A 118 41.46 11.94 -10.63
N GLU A 119 41.92 11.50 -11.80
CA GLU A 119 43.30 11.05 -12.02
C GLU A 119 44.27 12.23 -12.00
N GLU A 120 43.91 13.34 -12.65
CA GLU A 120 44.66 14.62 -12.61
C GLU A 120 44.70 15.23 -11.19
N GLU A 121 43.59 15.13 -10.44
CA GLU A 121 43.51 15.56 -9.03
C GLU A 121 44.09 14.54 -8.03
N TYR A 122 44.76 13.47 -8.50
CA TYR A 122 45.43 12.43 -7.68
C TYR A 122 44.55 11.79 -6.58
N ARG A 123 43.24 11.57 -6.82
CA ARG A 123 42.33 10.90 -5.85
C ARG A 123 42.01 9.44 -6.24
N PRO A 124 42.84 8.44 -5.88
CA PRO A 124 42.69 7.06 -6.37
C PRO A 124 41.34 6.42 -6.02
N ASP A 125 40.85 6.62 -4.79
CA ASP A 125 39.60 6.02 -4.30
C ASP A 125 38.38 6.51 -5.10
N LEU A 126 38.39 7.80 -5.46
CA LEU A 126 37.37 8.42 -6.30
C LEU A 126 37.45 7.92 -7.74
N VAL A 127 38.67 7.78 -8.30
CA VAL A 127 38.89 7.20 -9.63
C VAL A 127 38.37 5.77 -9.71
N GLN A 128 38.67 4.93 -8.72
CA GLN A 128 38.18 3.54 -8.68
C GLN A 128 36.66 3.50 -8.60
N SER A 129 36.06 4.34 -7.73
CA SER A 129 34.62 4.42 -7.55
C SER A 129 33.87 4.89 -8.81
N LEU A 130 34.38 5.92 -9.49
CA LEU A 130 33.81 6.43 -10.74
C LEU A 130 33.97 5.43 -11.89
N LYS A 131 35.10 4.71 -11.97
CA LYS A 131 35.30 3.65 -12.96
C LYS A 131 34.33 2.48 -12.77
N ALA A 132 34.09 2.05 -11.52
CA ALA A 132 33.05 1.07 -11.21
C ALA A 132 31.65 1.57 -11.62
N LEU A 133 31.33 2.84 -11.31
CA LEU A 133 30.05 3.45 -11.69
C LEU A 133 29.87 3.52 -13.22
N VAL A 134 30.93 3.76 -14.00
CA VAL A 134 30.89 3.73 -15.48
C VAL A 134 30.54 2.35 -16.03
N VAL A 135 30.96 1.26 -15.39
CA VAL A 135 30.55 -0.10 -15.78
C VAL A 135 29.07 -0.30 -15.49
N ASN A 136 28.66 -0.04 -14.24
CA ASN A 136 27.29 -0.23 -13.79
C ASN A 136 26.28 0.58 -14.63
N VAL A 137 26.55 1.86 -14.92
CA VAL A 137 25.64 2.70 -15.72
C VAL A 137 25.52 2.21 -17.18
N LYS A 138 26.55 1.56 -17.75
CA LYS A 138 26.43 0.95 -19.09
C LYS A 138 25.50 -0.27 -19.08
N GLU A 139 25.55 -1.09 -18.03
CA GLU A 139 24.63 -2.23 -17.87
C GLU A 139 23.19 -1.73 -17.65
N TRP A 140 23.02 -0.65 -16.89
CA TRP A 140 21.72 -0.06 -16.61
C TRP A 140 21.04 0.57 -17.84
N GLN A 141 21.78 1.02 -18.87
CA GLN A 141 21.19 1.54 -20.12
C GLN A 141 20.31 0.53 -20.87
N VAL A 142 20.55 -0.78 -20.68
CA VAL A 142 19.75 -1.86 -21.30
C VAL A 142 18.55 -2.24 -20.40
N SER A 143 18.57 -1.86 -19.13
CA SER A 143 17.53 -2.17 -18.15
C SER A 143 16.38 -1.15 -18.23
N LYS A 144 15.14 -1.63 -18.04
CA LYS A 144 14.01 -0.74 -17.77
C LYS A 144 14.16 -0.13 -16.37
N PRO A 145 13.73 1.13 -16.13
CA PRO A 145 13.73 1.71 -14.78
C PRO A 145 12.74 0.96 -13.86
N VAL A 146 13.11 0.79 -12.60
CA VAL A 146 12.34 0.02 -11.60
C VAL A 146 12.09 0.88 -10.34
N SER A 147 10.84 0.90 -9.86
CA SER A 147 10.50 1.58 -8.60
C SER A 147 10.70 0.64 -7.41
N VAL A 148 11.90 0.68 -6.81
CA VAL A 148 12.28 -0.18 -5.69
C VAL A 148 12.02 0.52 -4.36
N GLN A 149 10.89 0.22 -3.73
CA GLN A 149 10.55 0.74 -2.40
C GLN A 149 11.44 0.10 -1.32
N ARG A 150 12.48 0.82 -0.89
CA ARG A 150 13.15 0.57 0.40
C ARG A 150 12.73 1.67 1.37
N PHE A 151 12.23 1.24 2.52
CA PHE A 151 11.87 2.06 3.67
C PHE A 151 12.11 1.20 4.92
N GLU A 152 12.39 1.85 6.03
CA GLU A 152 12.49 1.19 7.35
C GLU A 152 11.08 1.25 7.99
N PRO A 153 10.40 0.12 8.25
CA PRO A 153 9.04 0.14 8.77
C PRO A 153 8.98 0.69 10.20
N THR A 154 8.27 1.80 10.39
CA THR A 154 8.01 2.39 11.70
C THR A 154 6.66 1.94 12.26
N LYS A 155 6.46 2.21 13.55
CA LYS A 155 5.21 2.14 14.30
C LYS A 155 5.03 3.46 15.08
N PRO A 156 3.80 3.96 15.20
CA PRO A 156 3.50 5.07 16.10
C PRO A 156 3.67 4.62 17.55
N GLN A 157 4.47 5.35 18.33
CA GLN A 157 4.57 5.19 19.77
C GLN A 157 4.17 6.50 20.44
N LEU A 158 3.10 6.45 21.23
CA LEU A 158 2.63 7.54 22.09
C LEU A 158 3.08 7.25 23.53
N GLN A 159 3.74 8.20 24.17
CA GLN A 159 4.16 8.13 25.56
C GLN A 159 3.53 9.28 26.35
N ILE A 160 3.12 9.01 27.59
CA ILE A 160 2.74 10.04 28.55
C ILE A 160 3.95 10.23 29.47
N LEU A 161 4.54 11.42 29.45
CA LEU A 161 5.70 11.77 30.25
C LEU A 161 5.31 12.01 31.71
N GLU A 162 6.28 11.95 32.64
CA GLU A 162 6.04 12.13 34.08
C GLU A 162 5.44 13.51 34.46
N ASN A 163 5.59 14.50 33.57
CA ASN A 163 4.99 15.84 33.71
C ASN A 163 3.54 15.92 33.18
N GLY A 164 3.01 14.85 32.59
CA GLY A 164 1.67 14.78 31.98
C GLY A 164 1.59 15.17 30.50
N GLU A 165 2.71 15.48 29.85
CA GLU A 165 2.75 15.79 28.41
C GLU A 165 2.68 14.52 27.54
N LEU A 166 2.18 14.68 26.31
CA LEU A 166 2.01 13.61 25.32
C LEU A 166 3.10 13.71 24.26
N GLU A 167 4.02 12.74 24.23
CA GLU A 167 5.06 12.63 23.21
C GLU A 167 4.68 11.57 22.16
N TYR A 168 4.70 11.97 20.88
CA TYR A 168 4.51 11.07 19.74
C TYR A 168 5.84 10.86 19.01
N ALA A 169 6.24 9.61 18.80
CA ALA A 169 7.41 9.24 18.02
C ALA A 169 7.09 8.13 17.02
N GLU A 170 7.64 8.23 15.81
CA GLU A 170 7.76 7.09 14.89
C GLU A 170 8.99 6.26 15.29
N VAL A 171 8.77 5.02 15.74
CA VAL A 171 9.83 4.14 16.25
C VAL A 171 9.92 2.90 15.35
N ALA A 172 11.11 2.35 15.14
CA ALA A 172 11.31 1.15 14.32
C ALA A 172 10.46 -0.04 14.80
N ARG A 173 9.90 -0.82 13.87
CA ARG A 173 8.97 -1.92 14.16
C ARG A 173 9.69 -3.21 14.59
N ASP A 174 9.19 -3.83 15.66
CA ASP A 174 9.86 -4.98 16.28
C ASP A 174 9.87 -6.19 15.32
N GLY A 175 11.07 -6.69 14.98
CA GLY A 175 11.25 -7.84 14.08
C GLY A 175 11.00 -7.56 12.60
N VAL A 176 10.69 -6.32 12.20
CA VAL A 176 10.26 -5.98 10.83
C VAL A 176 11.13 -4.85 10.27
N VAL A 177 12.38 -5.19 9.97
CA VAL A 177 13.41 -4.25 9.46
C VAL A 177 13.24 -3.96 7.97
N ASP A 178 12.96 -4.98 7.16
CA ASP A 178 12.89 -4.88 5.70
C ASP A 178 11.45 -4.77 5.16
N PRO A 179 11.23 -4.11 4.01
CA PRO A 179 9.95 -4.16 3.28
C PRO A 179 9.48 -5.58 2.94
N ILE A 180 10.40 -6.53 2.76
CA ILE A 180 10.08 -7.96 2.55
C ILE A 180 9.41 -8.54 3.79
N ASN A 181 9.96 -8.29 4.98
CA ASN A 181 9.43 -8.77 6.25
C ASN A 181 8.08 -8.12 6.56
N TYR A 182 7.91 -6.85 6.16
CA TYR A 182 6.64 -6.13 6.26
C TYR A 182 5.53 -6.76 5.40
N VAL A 183 5.83 -7.23 4.18
CA VAL A 183 4.87 -7.99 3.36
C VAL A 183 4.53 -9.35 4.01
N GLU A 184 5.51 -10.02 4.64
CA GLU A 184 5.25 -11.28 5.35
C GLU A 184 4.40 -11.07 6.62
N GLU A 185 4.51 -9.92 7.30
CA GLU A 185 3.61 -9.54 8.41
C GLU A 185 2.20 -9.14 7.95
N ILE A 186 2.08 -8.41 6.84
CA ILE A 186 0.78 -8.12 6.21
C ILE A 186 0.05 -9.44 5.88
N ALA A 187 0.78 -10.39 5.29
CA ALA A 187 0.27 -11.72 4.92
C ALA A 187 -0.09 -12.59 6.13
N ARG A 188 0.59 -12.41 7.29
CA ARG A 188 0.26 -13.11 8.55
C ARG A 188 -1.11 -12.71 9.10
N GLY A 189 -1.52 -11.45 8.88
CA GLY A 189 -2.83 -10.95 9.27
C GLY A 189 -3.03 -10.79 10.77
N LEU A 190 -4.30 -10.58 11.17
CA LEU A 190 -4.69 -10.41 12.57
C LEU A 190 -4.89 -11.76 13.26
N GLU A 191 -3.81 -12.30 13.81
CA GLU A 191 -3.92 -13.32 14.87
C GLU A 191 -4.65 -12.73 16.08
N TYR A 192 -5.93 -13.06 16.23
CA TYR A 192 -6.69 -12.85 17.46
C TYR A 192 -6.11 -13.73 18.57
N ASN A 193 -4.99 -13.28 19.14
CA ASN A 193 -4.52 -13.73 20.43
C ASN A 193 -5.60 -13.36 21.46
N ALA A 194 -6.50 -14.31 21.72
CA ALA A 194 -7.41 -14.26 22.84
C ALA A 194 -6.58 -14.33 24.12
N VAL A 195 -6.09 -13.18 24.58
CA VAL A 195 -5.33 -13.06 25.83
C VAL A 195 -6.32 -13.18 26.99
N THR A 196 -6.82 -14.40 27.20
CA THR A 196 -7.22 -14.86 28.52
C THR A 196 -5.98 -14.82 29.39
N LYS A 197 -5.71 -13.65 29.99
CA LYS A 197 -4.79 -13.54 31.12
C LYS A 197 -5.29 -14.56 32.15
N SER A 198 -4.55 -15.65 32.30
CA SER A 198 -4.84 -16.69 33.30
C SER A 198 -4.48 -16.15 34.68
N GLY A 199 -5.29 -15.20 35.18
CA GLY A 199 -5.37 -14.90 36.59
C GLY A 199 -5.86 -16.13 37.34
N GLU A 200 -5.31 -16.37 38.52
CA GLU A 200 -5.50 -17.59 39.29
C GLU A 200 -6.89 -17.67 39.93
N PHE A 201 -7.89 -18.07 39.15
CA PHE A 201 -9.18 -18.55 39.65
C PHE A 201 -9.54 -19.88 38.97
N GLY A 202 -9.97 -20.85 39.78
CA GLY A 202 -9.92 -22.26 39.41
C GLY A 202 -11.19 -22.86 38.80
N VAL A 203 -10.99 -24.03 38.18
CA VAL A 203 -11.99 -25.08 37.90
C VAL A 203 -13.17 -24.71 37.00
N SER A 204 -13.05 -25.03 35.70
CA SER A 204 -13.89 -26.04 35.02
C SER A 204 -13.55 -26.18 33.53
N ASP A 205 -13.83 -27.36 32.96
CA ASP A 205 -13.49 -27.71 31.57
C ASP A 205 -14.40 -27.05 30.53
N ILE A 206 -13.96 -25.93 29.97
CA ILE A 206 -14.61 -25.32 28.80
C ILE A 206 -14.00 -25.91 27.52
N LYS A 207 -14.74 -26.82 26.88
CA LYS A 207 -14.34 -27.43 25.58
C LYS A 207 -14.08 -26.35 24.53
N LYS A 208 -12.90 -26.42 23.91
CA LYS A 208 -12.34 -25.43 22.98
C LYS A 208 -13.08 -25.38 21.64
N LYS A 209 -14.25 -24.72 21.61
CA LYS A 209 -15.07 -24.56 20.40
C LYS A 209 -14.41 -23.54 19.45
N VAL A 210 -13.55 -24.02 18.55
CA VAL A 210 -12.92 -23.22 17.50
C VAL A 210 -14.00 -22.62 16.61
N ALA A 211 -14.00 -21.30 16.44
CA ALA A 211 -14.87 -20.60 15.49
C ALA A 211 -14.46 -20.97 14.05
N ARG A 212 -15.17 -21.96 13.48
CA ARG A 212 -14.85 -22.59 12.21
C ARG A 212 -15.39 -21.75 11.05
N PHE A 213 -14.62 -20.77 10.59
CA PHE A 213 -14.77 -20.27 9.22
C PHE A 213 -14.28 -21.35 8.26
N GLU A 214 -15.20 -22.03 7.57
CA GLU A 214 -14.85 -23.00 6.53
C GLU A 214 -14.57 -22.26 5.21
N PRO A 215 -13.37 -22.41 4.62
CA PRO A 215 -13.12 -21.96 3.25
C PRO A 215 -13.79 -22.98 2.32
N ASN A 216 -14.96 -22.65 1.80
CA ASN A 216 -15.81 -23.56 1.03
C ASN A 216 -15.05 -24.19 -0.16
N PRO A 217 -14.73 -25.49 -0.13
CA PRO A 217 -14.11 -26.17 -1.26
C PRO A 217 -15.21 -26.52 -2.28
N THR A 218 -14.90 -26.40 -3.57
CA THR A 218 -15.83 -26.76 -4.64
C THR A 218 -16.28 -28.21 -4.54
N ASP A 219 -17.58 -28.43 -4.34
CA ASP A 219 -18.26 -29.67 -4.71
C ASP A 219 -19.59 -29.34 -5.40
N ASN A 220 -20.06 -30.30 -6.19
CA ASN A 220 -21.00 -30.12 -7.30
C ASN A 220 -22.01 -31.27 -7.26
N GLY A 221 -22.94 -31.20 -6.32
CA GLY A 221 -24.03 -32.17 -6.12
C GLY A 221 -25.41 -31.52 -6.27
N SER A 222 -26.14 -31.90 -7.31
CA SER A 222 -27.53 -31.48 -7.52
C SER A 222 -28.49 -32.45 -6.81
N THR A 223 -29.20 -31.98 -5.78
CA THR A 223 -30.37 -32.66 -5.20
C THR A 223 -31.49 -31.68 -4.88
N THR A 224 -32.71 -32.05 -5.24
CA THR A 224 -33.97 -31.46 -4.77
C THR A 224 -34.26 -31.90 -3.31
N SER A 225 -35.28 -31.47 -2.56
CA SER A 225 -36.50 -30.68 -2.86
C SER A 225 -37.11 -30.13 -1.54
N GLU A 226 -38.02 -29.15 -1.67
CA GLU A 226 -39.24 -28.93 -0.83
C GLU A 226 -39.12 -28.71 0.70
N ASP A 227 -39.35 -27.45 1.10
CA ASP A 227 -40.25 -26.92 2.15
C ASP A 227 -40.72 -27.81 3.33
N LEU A 228 -40.55 -27.34 4.58
CA LEU A 228 -41.62 -26.82 5.48
C LEU A 228 -41.15 -26.60 6.96
N ASP A 229 -41.96 -25.90 7.75
CA ASP A 229 -41.71 -25.45 9.13
C ASP A 229 -41.89 -26.52 10.24
N SER A 230 -41.32 -26.27 11.43
CA SER A 230 -41.99 -26.24 12.78
C SER A 230 -41.18 -26.78 13.99
N ASP A 231 -40.99 -25.89 14.97
CA ASP A 231 -41.09 -25.95 16.45
C ASP A 231 -40.71 -27.20 17.32
N GLU A 232 -39.82 -26.90 18.29
CA GLU A 232 -39.78 -27.30 19.72
C GLU A 232 -39.43 -28.73 20.24
N VAL A 233 -38.97 -28.73 21.52
CA VAL A 233 -38.65 -29.81 22.51
C VAL A 233 -37.67 -30.92 22.09
N ASP A 234 -36.61 -31.31 22.84
CA ASP A 234 -36.33 -31.45 24.29
C ASP A 234 -36.75 -32.81 24.92
N SER A 235 -35.98 -33.28 25.92
CA SER A 235 -35.81 -34.66 26.44
C SER A 235 -35.04 -35.65 25.53
N GLY A 236 -34.28 -36.62 26.04
CA GLY A 236 -33.78 -36.83 27.41
C GLY A 236 -33.62 -38.31 27.80
N GLU A 237 -32.39 -38.74 28.15
CA GLU A 237 -32.03 -40.01 28.84
C GLU A 237 -32.36 -41.32 28.05
N ASP A 238 -31.79 -42.52 28.28
CA ASP A 238 -30.44 -42.97 28.67
C ASP A 238 -30.32 -44.48 28.28
N GLU A 239 -29.28 -45.21 28.74
CA GLU A 239 -29.12 -46.70 28.72
C GLU A 239 -28.87 -47.38 27.35
N GLU A 240 -28.27 -48.58 27.24
CA GLU A 240 -27.12 -49.25 27.90
C GLU A 240 -26.65 -50.42 26.99
N ALA A 241 -25.46 -51.02 27.24
CA ALA A 241 -25.03 -52.37 26.75
C ALA A 241 -24.86 -52.60 25.22
N SER A 242 -24.06 -53.57 24.70
CA SER A 242 -22.96 -54.39 25.25
C SER A 242 -22.24 -55.21 24.15
N HIS A 243 -20.95 -55.55 24.34
CA HIS A 243 -20.16 -56.61 23.65
C HIS A 243 -19.97 -56.49 22.10
N GLU A 244 -19.05 -57.17 21.39
CA GLU A 244 -17.99 -58.18 21.70
C GLU A 244 -16.60 -57.61 21.25
N GLU A 245 -15.45 -57.90 21.87
CA GLU A 245 -14.52 -59.03 21.58
C GLU A 245 -14.35 -59.43 20.09
N SER A 246 -13.16 -59.73 19.55
CA SER A 246 -11.78 -59.88 20.06
C SER A 246 -10.77 -59.64 18.88
N THR A 247 -9.43 -59.85 18.88
CA THR A 247 -8.45 -60.55 19.75
C THR A 247 -7.03 -59.91 19.61
N HIS A 248 -6.08 -60.37 20.44
CA HIS A 248 -4.59 -60.42 20.38
C HIS A 248 -3.81 -59.99 19.10
N THR A 249 -2.56 -59.49 19.18
CA THR A 249 -1.39 -60.06 19.94
C THR A 249 -0.40 -59.02 20.49
N ASN A 250 0.50 -59.50 21.35
CA ASN A 250 1.53 -58.76 22.12
C ASN A 250 2.78 -58.44 21.23
N ASP A 251 3.87 -57.77 21.63
CA ASP A 251 4.59 -57.83 22.91
C ASP A 251 5.62 -56.68 23.15
N ALA A 252 6.11 -56.60 24.40
CA ALA A 252 7.38 -55.99 24.87
C ALA A 252 7.62 -54.45 24.88
N VAL A 253 8.12 -53.99 26.04
CA VAL A 253 8.56 -52.66 26.53
C VAL A 253 9.56 -52.96 27.69
N PRO A 254 10.59 -52.15 28.11
CA PRO A 254 10.87 -50.71 27.89
C PRO A 254 12.34 -50.35 27.48
N THR A 255 12.67 -49.05 27.61
CA THR A 255 14.01 -48.38 27.59
C THR A 255 14.61 -48.07 26.22
N GLY A 256 15.22 -46.89 25.98
CA GLY A 256 15.25 -45.66 26.79
C GLY A 256 16.15 -44.56 26.20
N VAL A 257 15.67 -43.29 26.19
CA VAL A 257 16.38 -42.08 25.69
C VAL A 257 16.56 -42.03 24.15
N THR A 258 16.93 -40.85 23.60
CA THR A 258 17.30 -40.44 22.20
C THR A 258 16.29 -39.69 21.32
N ARG A 259 14.95 -39.76 21.55
CA ARG A 259 13.97 -39.13 20.61
C ARG A 259 14.00 -37.58 20.54
N ILE A 260 14.63 -36.91 21.51
CA ILE A 260 14.77 -35.44 21.53
C ILE A 260 16.03 -34.98 20.79
N GLU A 261 17.11 -35.76 20.86
CA GLU A 261 18.41 -35.44 20.25
C GLU A 261 18.32 -35.46 18.72
N SER A 262 17.63 -36.47 18.17
CA SER A 262 17.35 -36.57 16.73
C SER A 262 16.53 -35.41 16.18
N LEU A 263 15.67 -34.79 16.99
CA LEU A 263 14.92 -33.59 16.61
C LEU A 263 15.81 -32.34 16.63
N GLY A 264 16.66 -32.19 17.65
CA GLY A 264 17.65 -31.10 17.73
C GLY A 264 18.62 -31.08 16.54
N ASP A 265 19.10 -32.25 16.12
CA ASP A 265 20.00 -32.38 14.97
C ASP A 265 19.29 -32.34 13.62
N ALA A 266 17.96 -32.55 13.56
CA ALA A 266 17.17 -32.24 12.38
C ALA A 266 16.98 -30.72 12.22
N LEU A 267 16.71 -30.01 13.33
CA LEU A 267 16.54 -28.56 13.33
C LEU A 267 17.86 -27.81 13.03
N ARG A 268 19.00 -28.25 13.59
CA ARG A 268 20.32 -27.70 13.24
C ARG A 268 20.64 -27.85 11.75
N ARG A 269 20.36 -29.02 11.16
CA ARG A 269 20.59 -29.25 9.72
C ARG A 269 19.66 -28.41 8.83
N ARG A 270 18.42 -28.12 9.24
CA ARG A 270 17.57 -27.16 8.53
C ARG A 270 18.14 -25.75 8.58
N ALA A 271 18.55 -25.27 9.75
CA ALA A 271 19.14 -23.93 9.89
C ALA A 271 20.42 -23.75 9.05
N GLN A 272 21.25 -24.79 8.94
CA GLN A 272 22.44 -24.82 8.06
C GLN A 272 22.09 -24.92 6.57
N GLN A 273 20.93 -25.51 6.22
CA GLN A 273 20.45 -25.54 4.83
C GLN A 273 19.81 -24.20 4.42
N GLU A 274 19.38 -23.38 5.38
CA GLU A 274 18.82 -22.04 5.17
C GLU A 274 19.90 -20.94 5.08
N SER A 275 21.14 -21.17 5.57
CA SER A 275 22.25 -20.22 5.43
C SER A 275 22.93 -20.21 4.06
N ASP A 276 22.90 -21.34 3.34
CA ASP A 276 23.76 -21.57 2.18
C ASP A 276 23.06 -21.28 0.83
N TRP A 277 21.89 -20.62 0.86
CA TRP A 277 21.07 -20.34 -0.33
C TRP A 277 21.49 -19.05 -1.06
N HIS A 278 22.37 -19.19 -2.05
CA HIS A 278 22.62 -18.12 -3.02
C HIS A 278 21.40 -17.87 -3.96
N PRO A 279 21.15 -16.61 -4.37
CA PRO A 279 19.89 -16.24 -5.03
C PRO A 279 19.86 -16.61 -6.52
N VAL A 280 19.07 -17.64 -6.88
CA VAL A 280 18.72 -17.97 -8.26
C VAL A 280 17.19 -18.13 -8.40
N ALA A 281 16.56 -17.17 -9.08
CA ALA A 281 15.21 -17.24 -9.70
C ALA A 281 14.08 -17.99 -8.92
N LEU A 282 13.63 -17.44 -7.79
CA LEU A 282 12.59 -18.04 -6.92
C LEU A 282 11.16 -17.44 -7.06
N SER A 283 10.71 -17.10 -8.26
CA SER A 283 9.32 -16.61 -8.47
C SER A 283 8.27 -17.66 -8.04
N SER A 284 8.42 -18.92 -8.46
CA SER A 284 7.48 -20.01 -8.15
C SER A 284 7.40 -20.35 -6.66
N SER A 285 8.53 -20.36 -5.95
CA SER A 285 8.60 -20.72 -4.53
C SER A 285 7.81 -19.75 -3.63
N SER A 286 7.82 -18.45 -3.96
CA SER A 286 7.11 -17.42 -3.18
C SER A 286 5.60 -17.71 -3.11
N HIS A 287 4.98 -18.06 -4.24
CA HIS A 287 3.55 -18.39 -4.29
C HIS A 287 3.19 -19.60 -3.41
N TYR A 288 4.01 -20.65 -3.36
CA TYR A 288 3.74 -21.80 -2.48
C TYR A 288 3.90 -21.45 -1.00
N ARG A 289 4.93 -20.68 -0.63
CA ARG A 289 5.16 -20.22 0.75
C ARG A 289 4.01 -19.33 1.25
N MET A 290 3.53 -18.41 0.41
CA MET A 290 2.40 -17.53 0.74
C MET A 290 1.06 -18.27 0.81
N ASN A 291 0.77 -19.19 -0.14
CA ASN A 291 -0.41 -20.05 -0.05
C ASN A 291 -0.43 -20.90 1.25
N GLY A 292 0.73 -21.30 1.78
CA GLY A 292 0.82 -22.00 3.07
C GLY A 292 0.51 -21.12 4.30
N ILE A 293 0.73 -19.81 4.21
CA ILE A 293 0.38 -18.85 5.26
C ILE A 293 -1.11 -18.51 5.18
N LEU A 294 -1.60 -18.21 3.98
CA LEU A 294 -2.93 -17.67 3.69
C LEU A 294 -4.06 -18.72 3.76
N LYS A 295 -3.72 -20.01 3.89
CA LYS A 295 -4.66 -21.11 4.18
C LYS A 295 -4.93 -21.32 5.67
N LYS A 296 -4.35 -20.51 6.56
CA LYS A 296 -4.76 -20.43 7.97
C LYS A 296 -6.05 -19.62 8.09
N ILE A 297 -6.81 -19.85 9.16
CA ILE A 297 -8.08 -19.16 9.45
C ILE A 297 -7.81 -17.74 10.01
N VAL A 298 -7.08 -16.93 9.25
CA VAL A 298 -6.67 -15.56 9.62
C VAL A 298 -6.79 -14.66 8.40
N LEU A 299 -7.51 -13.54 8.54
CA LEU A 299 -7.66 -12.56 7.47
C LEU A 299 -6.40 -11.68 7.37
N PRO A 300 -5.77 -11.55 6.18
CA PRO A 300 -4.60 -10.68 6.00
C PRO A 300 -4.92 -9.21 6.19
N HIS A 301 -3.93 -8.42 6.62
CA HIS A 301 -4.08 -6.97 6.81
C HIS A 301 -4.44 -6.25 5.50
N VAL A 302 -3.94 -6.74 4.37
CA VAL A 302 -4.30 -6.29 3.01
C VAL A 302 -4.77 -7.51 2.23
N HIS A 303 -5.99 -7.47 1.71
CA HIS A 303 -6.61 -8.57 0.98
C HIS A 303 -7.53 -8.05 -0.14
N VAL A 304 -7.67 -8.85 -1.19
CA VAL A 304 -8.60 -8.60 -2.30
C VAL A 304 -9.97 -9.18 -1.97
N ARG A 305 -11.04 -8.55 -2.49
CA ARG A 305 -12.41 -9.06 -2.38
C ARG A 305 -13.08 -9.15 -3.74
N LYS A 306 -13.72 -10.30 -4.02
CA LYS A 306 -14.59 -10.51 -5.18
C LYS A 306 -16.07 -10.26 -4.79
N PRO A 307 -16.97 -9.92 -5.73
CA PRO A 307 -18.41 -10.04 -5.48
C PRO A 307 -18.77 -11.49 -5.14
N SER A 308 -19.85 -11.73 -4.40
CA SER A 308 -20.40 -13.09 -4.25
C SER A 308 -21.18 -13.49 -5.50
N ASP A 309 -21.10 -14.76 -5.88
CA ASP A 309 -21.89 -15.34 -6.97
C ASP A 309 -23.40 -15.43 -6.63
N VAL A 310 -23.75 -15.32 -5.34
CA VAL A 310 -25.15 -15.31 -4.85
C VAL A 310 -25.69 -13.87 -4.74
N ASP A 311 -24.86 -12.91 -4.33
CA ASP A 311 -25.22 -11.48 -4.23
C ASP A 311 -24.02 -10.59 -4.62
N PRO A 312 -24.09 -9.86 -5.76
CA PRO A 312 -22.99 -9.01 -6.23
C PRO A 312 -22.75 -7.75 -5.40
N THR A 313 -23.66 -7.41 -4.48
CA THR A 313 -23.45 -6.33 -3.49
C THR A 313 -22.47 -6.77 -2.39
N ILE A 314 -22.51 -8.05 -2.00
CA ILE A 314 -21.63 -8.62 -0.97
C ILE A 314 -20.23 -8.82 -1.54
N ARG A 315 -19.21 -8.42 -0.77
CA ARG A 315 -17.79 -8.52 -1.16
C ARG A 315 -17.05 -9.49 -0.23
N LEU A 316 -16.82 -10.70 -0.73
CA LEU A 316 -16.18 -11.81 -0.02
C LEU A 316 -14.65 -11.78 -0.19
N TYR A 317 -13.93 -12.29 0.81
CA TYR A 317 -12.47 -12.44 0.75
C TYR A 317 -12.07 -13.44 -0.34
N ASP A 318 -11.20 -13.03 -1.25
CA ASP A 318 -10.67 -13.89 -2.29
C ASP A 318 -9.22 -14.28 -2.00
N VAL A 319 -9.00 -15.56 -1.71
CA VAL A 319 -7.66 -16.10 -1.39
C VAL A 319 -6.72 -15.95 -2.59
N GLU A 320 -7.17 -16.28 -3.81
CA GLU A 320 -6.30 -16.36 -4.98
C GLU A 320 -5.72 -15.00 -5.39
N SER A 321 -6.56 -13.98 -5.56
CA SER A 321 -6.10 -12.62 -5.90
C SER A 321 -5.30 -12.00 -4.75
N THR A 322 -5.56 -12.40 -3.50
CA THR A 322 -4.75 -11.98 -2.34
C THR A 322 -3.36 -12.63 -2.36
N CYS A 323 -3.26 -13.93 -2.68
CA CYS A 323 -1.98 -14.61 -2.92
C CYS A 323 -1.19 -13.95 -4.06
N VAL A 324 -1.84 -13.60 -5.16
CA VAL A 324 -1.20 -12.90 -6.30
C VAL A 324 -0.71 -11.50 -5.87
N LEU A 325 -1.57 -10.70 -5.24
CA LEU A 325 -1.22 -9.35 -4.75
C LEU A 325 -0.01 -9.39 -3.82
N LEU A 326 -0.01 -10.29 -2.83
CA LEU A 326 1.07 -10.39 -1.84
C LEU A 326 2.38 -10.91 -2.46
N SER A 327 2.33 -11.85 -3.42
CA SER A 327 3.50 -12.23 -4.23
C SER A 327 4.09 -11.02 -4.96
N CYS A 328 3.27 -10.24 -5.66
CA CYS A 328 3.73 -9.05 -6.38
C CYS A 328 4.28 -7.96 -5.44
N MET A 329 3.68 -7.77 -4.26
CA MET A 329 4.23 -6.87 -3.23
C MET A 329 5.62 -7.30 -2.75
N ARG A 330 5.84 -8.60 -2.56
CA ARG A 330 7.16 -9.15 -2.16
C ARG A 330 8.19 -9.07 -3.29
N GLU A 331 7.77 -9.22 -4.54
CA GLU A 331 8.62 -9.03 -5.72
C GLU A 331 9.09 -7.56 -5.83
N MET A 332 8.17 -6.60 -5.72
CA MET A 332 8.49 -5.16 -5.70
C MET A 332 9.36 -4.74 -4.50
N ALA A 333 9.28 -5.44 -3.37
CA ALA A 333 10.13 -5.23 -2.20
C ALA A 333 11.57 -5.79 -2.37
N SER A 334 11.82 -6.62 -3.39
CA SER A 334 13.07 -7.41 -3.54
C SER A 334 13.97 -7.02 -4.72
N THR A 335 13.53 -6.14 -5.62
CA THR A 335 14.13 -5.88 -6.95
C THR A 335 15.04 -4.63 -7.05
#